data_AF-A0A0J1I1T3-F1
#
_entry.id   AF-A0A0J1I1T3-F1
#
_cell.length_a   1.000
_cell.length_b   1.000
_cell.length_c   1.000
_cell.angle_alpha   90.00
_cell.angle_beta   90.00
_cell.angle_gamma   90.00
#
_symmetry.space_group_name_H-M   'P 1'
#
loop_
_entity.id
_entity.type
_entity.pdbx_description
1 polymer ?
#
loop_
_entity_poly.entity_id
_entity_poly.type
_entity_poly.pdbx_seq_one_letter_code
_entity_poly.pdbx_strand_id
1 'polypeptide(L)'
;MKKIINWKLFLVLIAVSGVTGALVLPFAYALAPLPDNTPMQIIILTQIAQTLVLSALASFFGLLLSRRVGFGAPILEGITGGEQRKGYLKSILGSSVLWGIGGGVLVVLLCIPFWNMSIELMKAEMAVPVWKSALAIFYGGTTEEILFRLFLMTLLVWITAKIKKTKDGGPTQIGVWLAIIITGVIFGLGHLDITSAITAITDDVILRAVLLNGSLSVIYGWLYWKKGLESAMIAHFSTDVVLHLIIPHVIAPLLL
;
A
#
# COMPACT_ATOMS: atom_id res chain seq x y z
N MET A 1 33.27 -6.59 1.14
CA MET A 1 32.13 -6.52 2.08
C MET A 1 30.87 -6.16 1.30
N LYS A 2 29.83 -7.00 1.28
CA LYS A 2 28.54 -6.59 0.67
C LYS A 2 27.99 -5.42 1.49
N LYS A 3 27.72 -4.26 0.85
CA LYS A 3 27.18 -3.07 1.52
C LYS A 3 25.91 -3.44 2.29
N ILE A 4 25.80 -2.96 3.54
CA ILE A 4 24.65 -3.21 4.42
C ILE A 4 23.36 -2.72 3.77
N ILE A 5 23.40 -1.55 3.12
CA ILE A 5 22.29 -0.94 2.39
C ILE A 5 22.68 -0.74 0.92
N ASN A 6 21.77 -1.09 0.01
CA ASN A 6 21.86 -0.75 -1.41
C ASN A 6 21.38 0.68 -1.61
N TRP A 7 22.30 1.64 -1.63
CA TRP A 7 21.99 3.07 -1.77
C TRP A 7 21.31 3.43 -3.09
N LYS A 8 21.57 2.69 -4.18
CA LYS A 8 20.86 2.91 -5.45
C LYS A 8 19.39 2.57 -5.30
N LEU A 9 19.08 1.42 -4.69
CA LEU A 9 17.70 1.02 -4.42
C LEU A 9 17.00 2.03 -3.48
N PHE A 10 17.68 2.44 -2.42
CA PHE A 10 17.17 3.46 -1.50
C PHE A 10 16.75 4.74 -2.24
N LEU A 11 17.60 5.27 -3.12
CA LEU A 11 17.29 6.46 -3.91
C LEU A 11 16.12 6.22 -4.89
N VAL A 12 16.05 5.04 -5.52
CA VAL A 12 14.92 4.67 -6.40
C VAL A 12 13.60 4.66 -5.64
N LEU A 13 13.55 4.06 -4.45
CA LEU A 13 12.33 3.97 -3.64
C LEU A 13 11.83 5.37 -3.22
N ILE A 14 12.75 6.26 -2.81
CA ILE A 14 12.40 7.64 -2.46
C ILE A 14 11.93 8.42 -3.68
N ALA A 15 12.63 8.33 -4.81
CA ALA A 15 12.27 9.05 -6.03
C ALA A 15 10.88 8.64 -6.53
N VAL A 16 10.60 7.34 -6.58
CA VAL A 16 9.27 6.82 -6.97
C VAL A 16 8.20 7.22 -5.96
N SER A 17 8.51 7.22 -4.66
CA SER A 17 7.55 7.69 -3.63
C SER A 17 7.24 9.17 -3.79
N GLY A 18 8.22 10.02 -4.10
CA GLY A 18 8.01 11.44 -4.37
C GLY A 18 7.13 11.67 -5.59
N VAL A 19 7.39 10.94 -6.69
CA VAL A 19 6.57 11.04 -7.91
C VAL A 19 5.14 10.58 -7.63
N THR A 20 4.95 9.38 -7.11
CA THR A 20 3.61 8.84 -6.85
C THR A 20 2.86 9.61 -5.76
N GLY A 21 3.58 10.16 -4.77
CA GLY A 21 3.05 11.10 -3.78
C GLY A 21 2.49 12.38 -4.38
N ALA A 22 3.10 12.89 -5.47
CA ALA A 22 2.51 14.00 -6.22
C ALA A 22 1.30 13.56 -7.06
N LEU A 23 1.33 12.35 -7.62
CA LEU A 23 0.26 11.80 -8.47
C LEU A 23 -1.04 11.52 -7.71
N VAL A 24 -1.00 11.25 -6.41
CA VAL A 24 -2.23 11.02 -5.62
C VAL A 24 -2.97 12.32 -5.26
N LEU A 25 -2.28 13.47 -5.28
CA LEU A 25 -2.86 14.74 -4.80
C LEU A 25 -4.12 15.18 -5.55
N PRO A 26 -4.23 15.07 -6.89
CA PRO A 26 -5.46 15.42 -7.59
C PRO A 26 -6.68 14.63 -7.10
N PHE A 27 -6.51 13.34 -6.81
CA PHE A 27 -7.56 12.49 -6.27
C PHE A 27 -7.91 12.88 -4.84
N ALA A 28 -6.90 13.02 -3.98
CA ALA A 28 -7.10 13.42 -2.58
C ALA A 28 -7.87 14.74 -2.47
N TYR A 29 -7.52 15.76 -3.25
CA TYR A 29 -8.22 17.05 -3.25
C TYR A 29 -9.55 17.07 -4.01
N ALA A 30 -9.85 16.04 -4.81
CA ALA A 30 -11.19 15.87 -5.36
C ALA A 30 -12.16 15.35 -4.30
N LEU A 31 -11.69 14.49 -3.39
CA LEU A 31 -12.48 13.97 -2.27
C LEU A 31 -12.51 14.93 -1.08
N ALA A 32 -11.41 15.62 -0.81
CA ALA A 32 -11.26 16.56 0.29
C ALA A 32 -10.79 17.93 -0.23
N PRO A 33 -11.69 18.75 -0.80
CA PRO A 33 -11.34 20.08 -1.31
C PRO A 33 -10.76 20.99 -0.22
N LEU A 34 -9.75 21.77 -0.58
CA LEU A 34 -9.18 22.78 0.30
C LEU A 34 -10.01 24.08 0.25
N PRO A 35 -10.01 24.89 1.33
CA PRO A 35 -10.63 26.22 1.32
C PRO A 35 -10.06 27.15 0.23
N ASP A 36 -10.89 28.08 -0.28
CA ASP A 36 -10.56 28.94 -1.44
C ASP A 36 -9.28 29.80 -1.28
N ASN A 37 -8.89 30.12 -0.05
CA ASN A 37 -7.72 30.96 0.25
C ASN A 37 -6.50 30.16 0.74
N THR A 38 -6.53 28.84 0.59
CA THR A 38 -5.42 28.00 1.01
C THR A 38 -4.21 28.19 0.10
N PRO A 39 -3.00 28.42 0.65
CA PRO A 39 -1.79 28.55 -0.16
C PRO A 39 -1.40 27.18 -0.75
N MET A 40 -2.02 26.81 -1.86
CA MET A 40 -1.92 25.50 -2.50
C MET A 40 -0.46 25.07 -2.74
N GLN A 41 0.39 26.02 -3.15
CA GLN A 41 1.82 25.77 -3.37
C GLN A 41 2.52 25.29 -2.10
N ILE A 42 2.22 25.90 -0.95
CA ILE A 42 2.81 25.52 0.33
C ILE A 42 2.33 24.13 0.73
N ILE A 43 1.04 23.81 0.54
CA ILE A 43 0.51 22.48 0.91
C ILE A 43 1.12 21.40 0.03
N ILE A 44 1.15 21.58 -1.29
CA ILE A 44 1.74 20.60 -2.22
C ILE A 44 3.22 20.35 -1.86
N LEU A 45 3.99 21.42 -1.64
CA LEU A 45 5.40 21.29 -1.22
C LEU A 45 5.53 20.57 0.11
N THR A 46 4.66 20.86 1.07
CA THR A 46 4.67 20.22 2.40
C THR A 46 4.33 18.74 2.31
N GLN A 47 3.33 18.37 1.52
CA GLN A 47 2.94 16.97 1.30
C GLN A 47 4.03 16.18 0.57
N ILE A 48 4.62 16.73 -0.49
CA ILE A 48 5.75 16.09 -1.19
C ILE A 48 6.93 15.92 -0.23
N ALA A 49 7.28 16.95 0.54
CA ALA A 49 8.35 16.87 1.53
C ALA A 49 8.05 15.81 2.60
N GLN A 50 6.83 15.76 3.11
CA GLN A 50 6.39 14.74 4.06
C GLN A 50 6.51 13.33 3.47
N THR A 51 6.02 13.10 2.25
CA THR A 51 6.14 11.80 1.58
C THR A 51 7.59 11.40 1.37
N LEU A 52 8.46 12.33 0.96
CA LEU A 52 9.89 12.08 0.80
C LEU A 52 10.57 11.73 2.14
N VAL A 53 10.27 12.45 3.22
CA VAL A 53 10.84 12.18 4.55
C VAL A 53 10.38 10.81 5.06
N LEU A 54 9.07 10.54 5.01
CA LEU A 54 8.51 9.27 5.47
C LEU A 54 9.04 8.10 4.65
N SER A 55 9.04 8.20 3.32
CA SER A 55 9.56 7.16 2.44
C SER A 55 11.07 6.97 2.58
N ALA A 56 11.84 8.02 2.88
CA ALA A 56 13.26 7.91 3.17
C ALA A 56 13.51 7.13 4.46
N LEU A 57 12.83 7.48 5.56
CA LEU A 57 12.94 6.75 6.83
C LEU A 57 12.51 5.29 6.65
N ALA A 58 11.36 5.08 6.03
CA ALA A 58 10.82 3.74 5.76
C ALA A 58 11.76 2.91 4.88
N SER A 59 12.26 3.46 3.78
CA SER A 59 13.21 2.77 2.90
C SER A 59 14.52 2.47 3.60
N PHE A 60 15.05 3.41 4.40
CA PHE A 60 16.31 3.21 5.13
C PHE A 60 16.19 2.04 6.13
N PHE A 61 15.23 2.12 7.05
CA PHE A 61 15.04 1.10 8.08
C PHE A 61 14.52 -0.21 7.49
N GLY A 62 13.63 -0.14 6.50
CA GLY A 62 13.09 -1.31 5.82
C GLY A 62 14.17 -2.09 5.07
N LEU A 63 15.04 -1.44 4.30
CA LEU A 63 16.17 -2.11 3.63
C LEU A 63 17.20 -2.65 4.65
N LEU A 64 17.43 -1.94 5.75
CA LEU A 64 18.32 -2.39 6.83
C LEU A 64 17.80 -3.66 7.52
N LEU A 65 16.51 -3.71 7.83
CA LEU A 65 15.89 -4.77 8.62
C LEU A 65 15.44 -5.97 7.77
N SER A 66 15.00 -5.75 6.53
CA SER A 66 14.49 -6.81 5.63
C SER A 66 15.51 -7.94 5.45
N ARG A 67 16.78 -7.59 5.24
CA ARG A 67 17.88 -8.57 5.15
C ARG A 67 18.07 -9.41 6.41
N ARG A 68 17.76 -8.87 7.59
CA ARG A 68 17.89 -9.58 8.88
C ARG A 68 16.76 -10.61 9.10
N VAL A 69 15.65 -10.46 8.39
CA VAL A 69 14.48 -11.34 8.51
C VAL A 69 14.22 -12.16 7.23
N GLY A 70 15.10 -12.04 6.24
CA GLY A 70 15.02 -12.77 4.97
C GLY A 70 14.00 -12.21 3.98
N PHE A 71 13.58 -10.95 4.14
CA PHE A 71 12.68 -10.25 3.23
C PHE A 71 13.47 -9.34 2.28
N GLY A 72 12.83 -8.79 1.26
CA GLY A 72 13.47 -7.85 0.35
C GLY A 72 12.63 -7.50 -0.87
N ALA A 73 13.29 -6.93 -1.87
CA ALA A 73 12.72 -6.52 -3.15
C ALA A 73 13.50 -7.21 -4.30
N PRO A 74 13.22 -8.50 -4.60
CA PRO A 74 14.09 -9.31 -5.44
C PRO A 74 14.38 -8.76 -6.85
N ILE A 75 13.43 -8.03 -7.45
CA ILE A 75 13.58 -7.48 -8.81
C ILE A 75 14.39 -6.19 -8.75
N LEU A 76 14.01 -5.26 -7.88
CA LEU A 76 14.63 -3.95 -7.72
C LEU A 76 16.04 -4.07 -7.14
N GLU A 77 16.27 -4.99 -6.19
CA GLU A 77 17.62 -5.32 -5.70
C GLU A 77 18.47 -5.91 -6.82
N GLY A 78 17.91 -6.76 -7.69
CA GLY A 78 18.60 -7.29 -8.85
C GLY A 78 19.01 -6.21 -9.85
N ILE A 79 18.07 -5.35 -10.26
CA ILE A 79 18.30 -4.25 -11.19
C ILE A 79 19.39 -3.30 -10.65
N THR A 80 19.25 -2.86 -9.40
CA THR A 80 20.16 -1.87 -8.80
C THR A 80 21.50 -2.48 -8.38
N GLY A 81 21.54 -3.79 -8.10
CA GLY A 81 22.75 -4.55 -7.80
C GLY A 81 23.53 -5.02 -9.03
N GLY A 82 22.97 -4.88 -10.24
CA GLY A 82 23.60 -5.34 -11.49
C GLY A 82 23.40 -6.84 -11.77
N GLU A 83 22.58 -7.54 -10.97
CA GLU A 83 22.24 -8.95 -11.13
C GLU A 83 20.81 -9.06 -11.67
N GLN A 84 20.64 -9.24 -12.99
CA GLN A 84 19.30 -9.39 -13.56
C GLN A 84 18.71 -10.76 -13.20
N ARG A 85 17.68 -10.78 -12.35
CA ARG A 85 16.82 -11.96 -12.13
C ARG A 85 15.82 -12.14 -13.27
N LYS A 86 16.33 -12.33 -14.50
CA LYS A 86 15.51 -12.58 -15.69
C LYS A 86 14.56 -13.75 -15.39
N GLY A 87 13.26 -13.54 -15.57
CA GLY A 87 12.22 -14.54 -15.33
C GLY A 87 11.51 -14.48 -13.97
N TYR A 88 12.07 -13.80 -12.94
CA TYR A 88 11.38 -13.68 -11.65
C TYR A 88 10.10 -12.83 -11.74
N LEU A 89 10.11 -11.76 -12.55
CA LEU A 89 8.88 -11.00 -12.81
C LEU A 89 7.79 -11.90 -13.41
N LYS A 90 8.13 -12.75 -14.38
CA LYS A 90 7.18 -13.68 -15.00
C LYS A 90 6.61 -14.68 -13.99
N SER A 91 7.38 -15.09 -12.98
CA SER A 91 6.91 -16.06 -11.97
C SER A 91 5.98 -15.46 -10.92
N ILE A 92 6.04 -14.14 -10.68
CA ILE A 92 5.17 -13.46 -9.72
C ILE A 92 3.96 -12.78 -10.39
N LEU A 93 4.16 -12.17 -11.57
CA LEU A 93 3.21 -11.24 -12.19
C LEU A 93 1.78 -11.78 -12.24
N GLY A 94 1.55 -12.94 -12.86
CA GLY A 94 0.21 -13.51 -13.00
C GLY A 94 -0.47 -13.78 -11.66
N SER A 95 0.28 -14.31 -10.68
CA SER A 95 -0.26 -14.56 -9.34
C SER A 95 -0.52 -13.28 -8.55
N SER A 96 0.34 -12.27 -8.66
CA SER A 96 0.17 -10.99 -7.96
C SER A 96 -1.06 -10.25 -8.49
N VAL A 97 -1.22 -10.20 -9.82
CA VAL A 97 -2.41 -9.62 -10.45
C VAL A 97 -3.68 -10.37 -10.04
N LEU A 98 -3.66 -11.71 -10.04
CA LEU A 98 -4.81 -12.52 -9.64
C LEU A 98 -5.22 -12.25 -8.19
N TRP A 99 -4.25 -12.18 -7.27
CA TRP A 99 -4.53 -11.85 -5.86
C TRP A 99 -5.02 -10.41 -5.68
N GLY A 100 -4.54 -9.46 -6.48
CA GLY A 100 -5.03 -8.08 -6.47
C GLY A 100 -6.48 -7.97 -6.97
N ILE A 101 -6.79 -8.57 -8.12
CA ILE A 101 -8.16 -8.63 -8.65
C ILE A 101 -9.08 -9.33 -7.65
N GLY A 102 -8.64 -10.47 -7.09
CA GLY A 102 -9.36 -11.18 -6.04
C GLY A 102 -9.58 -10.34 -4.78
N GLY A 103 -8.61 -9.50 -4.41
CA GLY A 103 -8.73 -8.52 -3.34
C GLY A 103 -9.80 -7.47 -3.61
N GLY A 104 -9.86 -6.93 -4.83
CA GLY A 104 -10.93 -6.01 -5.24
C GLY A 104 -12.32 -6.65 -5.15
N VAL A 105 -12.47 -7.89 -5.61
CA VAL A 105 -13.73 -8.66 -5.48
C VAL A 105 -14.06 -8.93 -4.02
N LEU A 106 -13.07 -9.29 -3.20
CA LEU A 106 -13.25 -9.49 -1.76
C LEU A 106 -13.78 -8.23 -1.09
N VAL A 107 -13.24 -7.05 -1.42
CA VAL A 107 -13.74 -5.78 -0.88
C VAL A 107 -15.20 -5.53 -1.25
N VAL A 108 -15.60 -5.80 -2.50
CA VAL A 108 -17.02 -5.69 -2.91
C VAL A 108 -17.92 -6.59 -2.06
N LEU A 109 -17.50 -7.83 -1.80
CA LEU A 109 -18.25 -8.75 -0.94
C LEU A 109 -18.29 -8.27 0.51
N LEU A 110 -17.18 -7.75 1.03
CA LEU A 110 -17.09 -7.22 2.40
C LEU A 110 -17.84 -5.89 2.57
N CYS A 111 -18.23 -5.21 1.49
CA CYS A 111 -19.11 -4.04 1.55
C CYS A 111 -20.56 -4.40 1.89
N ILE A 112 -21.00 -5.65 1.72
CA ILE A 112 -22.41 -6.06 1.88
C ILE A 112 -22.97 -5.72 3.27
N PRO A 113 -22.29 -6.01 4.40
CA PRO A 113 -22.77 -5.63 5.74
C PRO A 113 -22.80 -4.11 5.96
N PHE A 114 -22.04 -3.35 5.16
CA PHE A 114 -21.90 -1.90 5.26
C PHE A 114 -22.51 -1.19 4.03
N TRP A 115 -23.58 -1.75 3.46
CA TRP A 115 -24.08 -1.37 2.14
C TRP A 115 -24.31 0.13 1.98
N ASN A 116 -25.14 0.74 2.84
CA ASN A 116 -25.52 2.15 2.73
C ASN A 116 -24.30 3.08 2.77
N MET A 117 -23.41 2.84 3.74
CA MET A 117 -22.16 3.59 3.89
C MET A 117 -21.23 3.38 2.68
N SER A 118 -21.11 2.15 2.19
CA SER A 118 -20.24 1.83 1.06
C SER A 118 -20.73 2.46 -0.24
N ILE A 119 -22.05 2.56 -0.43
CA ILE A 119 -22.65 3.28 -1.56
C ILE A 119 -22.41 4.78 -1.48
N GLU A 120 -22.47 5.38 -0.28
CA GLU A 120 -22.15 6.79 -0.09
C GLU A 120 -20.69 7.11 -0.47
N LEU A 121 -19.73 6.33 0.04
CA LEU A 121 -18.32 6.47 -0.35
C LEU A 121 -18.11 6.20 -1.84
N MET A 122 -18.80 5.20 -2.41
CA MET A 122 -18.75 4.92 -3.84
C MET A 122 -19.21 6.12 -4.67
N LYS A 123 -20.31 6.78 -4.28
CA LYS A 123 -20.81 7.98 -4.97
C LYS A 123 -19.80 9.13 -4.93
N ALA A 124 -19.11 9.31 -3.81
CA ALA A 124 -18.03 10.29 -3.72
C ALA A 124 -16.89 9.97 -4.70
N GLU A 125 -16.48 8.71 -4.80
CA GLU A 125 -15.47 8.29 -5.79
C GLU A 125 -15.95 8.39 -7.25
N MET A 126 -17.21 8.09 -7.54
CA MET A 126 -17.82 8.26 -8.87
C MET A 126 -17.78 9.72 -9.33
N ALA A 127 -17.88 10.67 -8.40
CA ALA A 127 -17.80 12.10 -8.70
C ALA A 127 -16.37 12.57 -9.05
N VAL A 128 -15.34 11.77 -8.73
CA VAL A 128 -13.96 12.10 -9.05
C VAL A 128 -13.67 11.77 -10.52
N PRO A 129 -13.16 12.72 -11.34
CA PRO A 129 -12.76 12.42 -12.71
C PRO A 129 -11.80 11.24 -12.83
N VAL A 130 -12.07 10.30 -13.75
CA VAL A 130 -11.32 9.04 -13.94
C VAL A 130 -9.80 9.24 -14.05
N TRP A 131 -9.34 10.34 -14.66
CA TRP A 131 -7.92 10.62 -14.80
C TRP A 131 -7.24 10.87 -13.45
N LYS A 132 -7.94 11.45 -12.46
CA LYS A 132 -7.41 11.65 -11.11
C LYS A 132 -7.30 10.31 -10.38
N SER A 133 -8.33 9.48 -10.47
CA SER A 133 -8.31 8.10 -9.94
C SER A 133 -7.19 7.28 -10.55
N ALA A 134 -6.95 7.42 -11.86
CA ALA A 134 -5.88 6.70 -12.57
C ALA A 134 -4.47 7.12 -12.16
N LEU A 135 -4.29 8.33 -11.62
CA LEU A 135 -3.03 8.76 -11.03
C LEU A 135 -2.84 8.23 -9.60
N ALA A 136 -3.93 8.10 -8.84
CA ALA A 136 -3.89 7.65 -7.45
C ALA A 136 -3.42 6.20 -7.27
N ILE A 137 -3.78 5.30 -8.19
CA ILE A 137 -3.46 3.86 -8.09
C ILE A 137 -1.95 3.56 -8.02
N PHE A 138 -1.11 4.48 -8.51
CA PHE A 138 0.34 4.32 -8.42
C PHE A 138 0.85 4.52 -7.00
N TYR A 139 0.19 5.37 -6.20
CA TYR A 139 0.59 5.64 -4.82
C TYR A 139 0.35 4.44 -3.91
N GLY A 140 -0.84 3.82 -3.98
CA GLY A 140 -1.15 2.58 -3.27
C GLY A 140 -0.17 1.47 -3.65
N GLY A 141 -0.03 1.24 -4.96
CA GLY A 141 0.90 0.28 -5.52
C GLY A 141 2.39 0.51 -5.23
N THR A 142 2.82 1.67 -4.70
CA THR A 142 4.25 1.91 -4.39
C THR A 142 4.51 2.46 -3.00
N THR A 143 4.03 3.66 -2.69
CA THR A 143 4.41 4.39 -1.47
C THR A 143 3.86 3.71 -0.24
N GLU A 144 2.62 3.24 -0.32
CA GLU A 144 2.03 2.50 0.80
C GLU A 144 2.75 1.17 1.04
N GLU A 145 3.15 0.45 -0.01
CA GLU A 145 3.95 -0.77 0.15
C GLU A 145 5.32 -0.51 0.78
N ILE A 146 5.96 0.62 0.48
CA ILE A 146 7.22 1.02 1.11
C ILE A 146 7.01 1.30 2.61
N LEU A 147 5.97 2.04 2.97
CA LEU A 147 5.68 2.40 4.36
C LEU A 147 5.24 1.18 5.18
N PHE A 148 4.31 0.39 4.65
CA PHE A 148 3.66 -0.67 5.43
C PHE A 148 4.35 -2.02 5.32
N ARG A 149 4.87 -2.40 4.14
CA ARG A 149 5.46 -3.74 3.93
C ARG A 149 6.96 -3.67 4.16
N LEU A 150 7.65 -2.85 3.37
CA LEU A 150 9.10 -2.73 3.47
C LEU A 150 9.53 -2.22 4.86
N PHE A 151 8.84 -1.24 5.42
CA PHE A 151 9.16 -0.72 6.76
C PHE A 151 8.38 -1.36 7.89
N LEU A 152 7.10 -1.02 8.09
CA LEU A 152 6.37 -1.36 9.32
C LEU A 152 6.28 -2.87 9.58
N MET A 153 5.80 -3.64 8.60
CA MET A 153 5.71 -5.09 8.72
C MET A 153 7.09 -5.71 8.97
N THR A 154 8.11 -5.29 8.21
CA THR A 154 9.48 -5.80 8.39
C THR A 154 10.03 -5.49 9.79
N LEU A 155 9.76 -4.30 10.33
CA LEU A 155 10.10 -3.91 11.70
C LEU A 155 9.41 -4.83 12.72
N LEU A 156 8.11 -5.07 12.57
CA LEU A 156 7.36 -5.96 13.45
C LEU A 156 7.86 -7.41 13.37
N VAL A 157 8.13 -7.92 12.17
CA VAL A 157 8.76 -9.25 11.99
C VAL A 157 10.12 -9.30 12.69
N TRP A 158 10.93 -8.24 12.57
CA TRP A 158 12.21 -8.17 13.26
C TRP A 158 12.06 -8.16 14.78
N ILE A 159 11.08 -7.44 15.34
CA ILE A 159 10.76 -7.43 16.77
C ILE A 159 10.34 -8.83 17.24
N THR A 160 9.41 -9.49 16.53
CA THR A 160 8.99 -10.84 16.91
C THR A 160 10.13 -11.86 16.83
N ALA A 161 11.04 -11.71 15.84
CA ALA A 161 12.25 -12.51 15.73
C ALA A 161 13.30 -12.23 16.82
N LYS A 162 13.20 -11.11 17.56
CA LYS A 162 14.00 -10.89 18.78
C LYS A 162 13.47 -11.64 19.99
N ILE A 163 12.16 -11.89 20.02
CA ILE A 163 11.49 -12.64 21.10
C ILE A 163 11.68 -14.14 20.89
N LYS A 164 11.39 -14.65 19.68
CA LYS A 164 11.49 -16.06 19.35
C LYS A 164 11.94 -16.27 17.91
N LYS A 165 12.95 -17.12 17.73
CA LYS A 165 13.51 -17.50 16.43
C LYS A 165 13.20 -18.96 16.09
N THR A 166 13.27 -19.29 14.81
CA THR A 166 13.34 -20.68 14.36
C THR A 166 14.70 -21.28 14.71
N LYS A 167 14.85 -22.61 14.56
CA LYS A 167 16.13 -23.31 14.75
C LYS A 167 17.23 -22.73 13.84
N ASP A 168 16.86 -22.29 12.64
CA ASP A 168 17.78 -21.70 11.66
C ASP A 168 18.02 -20.19 11.88
N GLY A 169 17.53 -19.63 13.00
CA GLY A 169 17.78 -18.24 13.40
C GLY A 169 16.90 -17.18 12.73
N GLY A 170 15.93 -17.58 11.89
CA GLY A 170 14.98 -16.69 11.21
C GLY A 170 13.70 -16.40 12.01
N PRO A 171 12.80 -15.55 11.48
CA PRO A 171 11.50 -15.28 12.10
C PRO A 171 10.59 -16.52 12.09
N THR A 172 9.78 -16.68 13.14
CA THR A 172 8.76 -17.75 13.18
C THR A 172 7.56 -17.39 12.30
N GLN A 173 6.85 -18.40 11.78
CA GLN A 173 5.62 -18.16 10.99
C GLN A 173 4.56 -17.40 11.79
N ILE A 174 4.41 -17.72 13.08
CA ILE A 174 3.49 -17.01 13.98
C ILE A 174 3.89 -15.53 14.09
N GLY A 175 5.19 -15.24 14.29
CA GLY A 175 5.68 -13.86 14.34
C GLY A 175 5.42 -13.08 13.05
N VAL A 176 5.55 -13.74 11.89
CA VAL A 176 5.24 -13.11 10.60
C VAL A 176 3.75 -12.84 10.44
N TRP A 177 2.87 -13.80 10.76
CA TRP A 177 1.42 -13.58 10.69
C TRP A 177 0.94 -12.51 11.67
N LEU A 178 1.49 -12.46 12.89
CA LEU A 178 1.20 -11.38 13.84
C LEU A 178 1.57 -10.01 13.26
N ALA A 179 2.75 -9.89 12.64
CA ALA A 179 3.16 -8.65 11.97
C ALA A 179 2.20 -8.28 10.83
N ILE A 180 1.79 -9.25 10.00
CA ILE A 180 0.83 -9.04 8.91
C ILE A 180 -0.51 -8.52 9.45
N ILE A 181 -1.06 -9.14 10.49
CA ILE A 181 -2.35 -8.75 11.09
C ILE A 181 -2.26 -7.35 11.70
N ILE A 182 -1.22 -7.07 12.50
CA ILE A 182 -1.04 -5.76 13.13
C ILE A 182 -0.86 -4.67 12.06
N THR A 183 -0.02 -4.90 11.05
CA THR A 183 0.11 -3.99 9.90
C THR A 183 -1.21 -3.83 9.17
N GLY A 184 -2.02 -4.89 9.05
CA GLY A 184 -3.38 -4.84 8.48
C GLY A 184 -4.31 -3.88 9.20
N VAL A 185 -4.37 -3.97 10.54
CA VAL A 185 -5.18 -3.07 11.36
C VAL A 185 -4.70 -1.62 11.20
N ILE A 186 -3.39 -1.36 11.33
CA ILE A 186 -2.83 0.00 11.21
C ILE A 186 -3.08 0.56 9.80
N PHE A 187 -2.95 -0.27 8.76
CA PHE A 187 -3.23 0.12 7.38
C PHE A 187 -4.69 0.55 7.20
N GLY A 188 -5.65 -0.22 7.74
CA GLY A 188 -7.05 0.16 7.66
C GLY A 188 -7.40 1.41 8.47
N LEU A 189 -6.80 1.60 9.64
CA LEU A 189 -6.94 2.85 10.40
C LEU A 189 -6.34 4.05 9.63
N GLY A 190 -5.27 3.84 8.87
CA GLY A 190 -4.65 4.88 8.03
C GLY A 190 -5.58 5.46 6.96
N HIS A 191 -6.66 4.75 6.60
CA HIS A 191 -7.64 5.22 5.61
C HIS A 191 -8.76 6.08 6.23
N LEU A 192 -8.79 6.24 7.55
CA LEU A 192 -9.83 7.03 8.23
C LEU A 192 -9.72 8.53 7.93
N ASP A 193 -8.52 9.04 7.70
CA ASP A 193 -8.29 10.47 7.44
C ASP A 193 -9.06 10.92 6.17
N ILE A 194 -8.82 10.26 5.03
CA ILE A 194 -9.55 10.57 3.79
C ILE A 194 -11.04 10.24 3.88
N THR A 195 -11.40 9.19 4.65
CA THR A 195 -12.80 8.82 4.87
C THR A 195 -13.56 9.91 5.63
N SER A 196 -12.88 10.59 6.56
CA SER A 196 -13.47 11.66 7.38
C SER A 196 -13.90 12.90 6.57
N ALA A 197 -13.33 13.06 5.37
CA ALA A 197 -13.75 14.11 4.44
C ALA A 197 -15.11 13.82 3.78
N ILE A 198 -15.58 12.57 3.82
CA ILE A 198 -16.80 12.11 3.16
C ILE A 198 -17.91 11.84 4.18
N THR A 199 -17.58 11.18 5.29
CA THR A 199 -18.55 10.78 6.33
C THR A 199 -17.97 10.92 7.74
N ALA A 200 -18.83 11.07 8.74
CA ALA A 200 -18.44 11.05 10.15
C ALA A 200 -17.81 9.70 10.55
N ILE A 201 -16.75 9.74 11.36
CA ILE A 201 -16.05 8.53 11.84
C ILE A 201 -16.79 7.94 13.05
N THR A 202 -17.65 6.94 12.78
CA THR A 202 -18.32 6.12 13.80
C THR A 202 -17.60 4.80 14.01
N ASP A 203 -17.98 4.03 15.03
CA ASP A 203 -17.45 2.69 15.29
C ASP A 203 -17.61 1.76 14.08
N ASP A 204 -18.74 1.87 13.36
CA ASP A 204 -18.99 1.09 12.14
C ASP A 204 -18.07 1.50 10.99
N VAL A 205 -17.76 2.80 10.86
CA VAL A 205 -16.78 3.29 9.85
C VAL A 205 -15.39 2.77 10.17
N ILE A 206 -15.00 2.76 11.45
CA ILE A 206 -13.71 2.21 11.90
C ILE A 206 -13.65 0.71 11.59
N LEU A 207 -14.69 -0.04 11.96
CA LEU A 207 -14.76 -1.48 11.69
C LEU A 207 -14.68 -1.77 10.20
N ARG A 208 -15.44 -1.04 9.37
CA ARG A 208 -15.39 -1.16 7.91
C ARG A 208 -14.00 -0.86 7.36
N ALA A 209 -13.38 0.25 7.77
CA ALA A 209 -12.06 0.64 7.30
C ALA A 209 -11.00 -0.43 7.63
N VAL A 210 -11.05 -0.98 8.84
CA VAL A 210 -10.16 -2.07 9.27
C VAL A 210 -10.45 -3.37 8.51
N LEU A 211 -11.72 -3.74 8.31
CA LEU A 211 -12.07 -4.98 7.61
C LEU A 211 -11.69 -4.93 6.13
N LEU A 212 -12.10 -3.89 5.40
CA LEU A 212 -11.87 -3.79 3.96
C LEU A 212 -10.37 -3.63 3.67
N ASN A 213 -9.75 -2.55 4.16
CA ASN A 213 -8.35 -2.27 3.87
C ASN A 213 -7.41 -3.24 4.60
N GLY A 214 -7.75 -3.68 5.81
CA GLY A 214 -6.95 -4.66 6.54
C GLY A 214 -6.93 -6.02 5.85
N SER A 215 -8.05 -6.49 5.27
CA SER A 215 -8.07 -7.74 4.51
C SER A 215 -7.18 -7.69 3.26
N LEU A 216 -7.21 -6.58 2.51
CA LEU A 216 -6.27 -6.32 1.43
C LEU A 216 -4.82 -6.32 1.94
N SER A 217 -4.60 -5.67 3.09
CA SER A 217 -3.27 -5.58 3.66
C SER A 217 -2.69 -6.93 4.08
N VAL A 218 -3.55 -7.86 4.53
CA VAL A 218 -3.16 -9.25 4.79
C VAL A 218 -2.69 -9.94 3.52
N ILE A 219 -3.39 -9.75 2.39
CA ILE A 219 -2.99 -10.31 1.08
C ILE A 219 -1.61 -9.78 0.68
N TYR A 220 -1.41 -8.46 0.73
CA TYR A 220 -0.16 -7.82 0.34
C TYR A 220 1.00 -8.22 1.27
N GLY A 221 0.75 -8.29 2.57
CA GLY A 221 1.72 -8.75 3.56
C GLY A 221 2.14 -10.21 3.34
N TRP A 222 1.18 -11.09 3.03
CA TRP A 222 1.49 -12.48 2.67
C TRP A 222 2.30 -12.57 1.38
N LEU A 223 1.95 -11.80 0.35
CA LEU A 223 2.71 -11.73 -0.90
C LEU A 223 4.12 -11.18 -0.68
N TYR A 224 4.28 -10.15 0.13
CA TYR A 224 5.59 -9.62 0.50
C TYR A 224 6.44 -10.68 1.19
N TRP A 225 5.86 -11.42 2.14
CA TRP A 225 6.54 -12.52 2.82
C TRP A 225 6.97 -13.64 1.86
N LYS A 226 6.12 -14.04 0.91
CA LYS A 226 6.37 -15.19 0.03
C LYS A 226 7.14 -14.86 -1.23
N LYS A 227 7.02 -13.63 -1.75
CA LYS A 227 7.42 -13.25 -3.11
C LYS A 227 8.13 -11.89 -3.19
N GLY A 228 8.29 -11.18 -2.06
CA GLY A 228 9.00 -9.90 -2.03
C GLY A 228 8.12 -8.70 -2.38
N LEU A 229 8.71 -7.51 -2.23
CA LEU A 229 8.01 -6.22 -2.22
C LEU A 229 7.24 -5.97 -3.52
N GLU A 230 7.84 -6.29 -4.67
CA GLU A 230 7.26 -6.04 -5.99
C GLU A 230 6.01 -6.89 -6.22
N SER A 231 5.91 -8.07 -5.61
CA SER A 231 4.68 -8.88 -5.68
C SER A 231 3.53 -8.21 -4.93
N ALA A 232 3.81 -7.54 -3.81
CA ALA A 232 2.81 -6.79 -3.05
C ALA A 232 2.39 -5.52 -3.81
N MET A 233 3.37 -4.80 -4.38
CA MET A 233 3.15 -3.63 -5.24
C MET A 233 2.24 -3.93 -6.44
N ILE A 234 2.53 -5.01 -7.18
CA ILE A 234 1.71 -5.41 -8.33
C ILE A 234 0.29 -5.79 -7.90
N ALA A 235 0.14 -6.51 -6.79
CA ALA A 235 -1.17 -6.90 -6.29
C ALA A 235 -1.98 -5.69 -5.86
N HIS A 236 -1.39 -4.79 -5.09
CA HIS A 236 -2.06 -3.57 -4.65
C HIS A 236 -2.47 -2.68 -5.82
N PHE A 237 -1.55 -2.40 -6.75
CA PHE A 237 -1.88 -1.69 -7.99
C PHE A 237 -3.05 -2.33 -8.74
N SER A 238 -3.09 -3.67 -8.82
CA SER A 238 -4.17 -4.39 -9.49
C SER A 238 -5.50 -4.30 -8.73
N THR A 239 -5.47 -4.28 -7.39
CA THR A 239 -6.65 -4.00 -6.57
C THR A 239 -7.16 -2.59 -6.85
N ASP A 240 -6.28 -1.59 -6.89
CA ASP A 240 -6.66 -0.19 -7.09
C ASP A 240 -7.23 0.05 -8.49
N VAL A 241 -6.76 -0.67 -9.52
CA VAL A 241 -7.41 -0.69 -10.83
C VAL A 241 -8.86 -1.16 -10.71
N VAL A 242 -9.13 -2.20 -9.93
CA VAL A 242 -10.50 -2.68 -9.72
C VAL A 242 -11.31 -1.64 -8.93
N LEU A 243 -10.79 -1.17 -7.80
CA LEU A 243 -11.54 -0.37 -6.82
C LEU A 243 -11.70 1.10 -7.21
N HIS A 244 -10.73 1.70 -7.89
CA HIS A 244 -10.76 3.13 -8.22
C HIS A 244 -11.03 3.42 -9.71
N LEU A 245 -10.86 2.43 -10.60
CA LEU A 245 -11.15 2.60 -12.03
C LEU A 245 -12.37 1.81 -12.47
N ILE A 246 -12.33 0.48 -12.33
CA ILE A 246 -13.37 -0.38 -12.91
C ILE A 246 -14.69 -0.21 -12.16
N ILE A 247 -14.67 -0.29 -10.83
CA ILE A 247 -15.93 -0.23 -10.08
C ILE A 247 -16.58 1.16 -10.20
N PRO A 248 -15.91 2.28 -9.88
CA PRO A 248 -16.58 3.58 -9.86
C PRO A 248 -16.89 4.13 -11.26
N HIS A 249 -16.06 3.84 -12.26
CA HIS A 249 -16.18 4.47 -13.59
C HIS A 249 -16.77 3.57 -14.67
N VAL A 250 -16.93 2.26 -14.41
CA VAL A 250 -17.50 1.32 -15.38
C VAL A 250 -18.70 0.58 -14.81
N ILE A 251 -18.59 0.00 -13.61
CA ILE A 251 -19.65 -0.86 -13.06
C ILE A 251 -20.75 -0.04 -12.37
N ALA A 252 -20.39 0.83 -11.42
CA ALA A 252 -21.34 1.58 -10.63
C ALA A 252 -22.28 2.48 -11.47
N PRO A 253 -21.82 3.20 -12.52
CA PRO A 253 -22.70 4.00 -13.37
C PRO A 253 -23.76 3.19 -14.15
N LEU A 254 -23.62 1.87 -14.23
CA LEU A 254 -24.58 0.98 -14.88
C LEU A 254 -25.61 0.40 -13.90
N LEU A 255 -25.36 0.50 -12.58
CA LEU A 255 -26.12 -0.18 -11.53
C LEU A 255 -26.81 0.79 -10.55
N LEU A 256 -26.37 2.05 -10.50
CA LEU A 256 -26.86 3.11 -9.59
C LEU A 256 -27.43 4.29 -10.38
#